data_AF-A0A0F9ZMC2-F1
#
_entry.id   AF-A0A0F9ZMC2-F1
#
_cell.length_a   1.000
_cell.length_b   1.000
_cell.length_c   1.000
_cell.angle_alpha   90.00
_cell.angle_beta   90.00
_cell.angle_gamma   90.00
#
_symmetry.space_group_name_H-M   'P 1'
#
loop_
_entity.id
_entity.type
_entity.pdbx_description
1 polymer ?
#
loop_
_entity_poly.entity_id
_entity_poly.type
_entity_poly.pdbx_seq_one_letter_code
_entity_poly.pdbx_strand_id
1 'polypeptide(L)'
;MVINLNKFGTTLVSRPAGKEASLAFNPTLREVNENEKIEVDFTGVEVLTPSWADEFLTPLYNSFNGRIKLTNTGNSSVIESLKILNFL
;
A
#
# COMPACT_ATOMS: atom_id res chain seq x y z
N MET A 1 2.40 0.56 13.16
CA MET A 1 2.20 1.75 12.30
C MET A 1 1.00 1.55 11.39
N VAL A 2 0.25 2.61 11.07
CA VAL A 2 -0.83 2.58 10.06
C VAL A 2 -0.47 3.49 8.89
N ILE A 3 -0.49 2.95 7.67
CA ILE A 3 -0.30 3.68 6.41
C ILE A 3 -1.67 3.92 5.81
N ASN A 4 -2.14 5.17 5.87
CA ASN A 4 -3.40 5.58 5.26
C ASN A 4 -3.18 5.92 3.79
N LEU A 5 -3.58 5.04 2.86
CA LEU A 5 -3.29 5.26 1.43
C LEU A 5 -3.98 6.50 0.86
N ASN A 6 -5.10 6.93 1.44
CA ASN A 6 -5.78 8.16 1.02
C ASN A 6 -4.91 9.43 1.15
N LYS A 7 -3.81 9.38 1.93
CA LYS A 7 -2.86 10.50 2.06
C LYS A 7 -2.03 10.70 0.80
N PHE A 8 -1.96 9.70 -0.09
CA PHE A 8 -1.34 9.82 -1.41
C PHE A 8 -2.36 10.22 -2.50
N GLY A 9 -3.64 10.32 -2.15
CA GLY A 9 -4.75 10.61 -3.05
C GLY A 9 -5.87 9.57 -2.94
N THR A 10 -7.03 9.87 -3.52
CA THR A 10 -8.19 8.94 -3.55
C THR A 10 -8.25 8.12 -4.85
N THR A 11 -7.63 8.62 -5.93
CA THR A 11 -7.48 7.96 -7.22
C THR A 11 -6.00 7.62 -7.45
N LEU A 12 -5.64 6.36 -7.26
CA LEU A 12 -4.26 5.85 -7.24
C LEU A 12 -4.00 4.97 -8.46
N VAL A 13 -3.68 5.60 -9.60
CA VAL A 13 -3.68 4.92 -10.92
C VAL A 13 -2.34 4.92 -11.67
N SER A 14 -1.45 5.87 -11.35
CA SER A 14 -0.21 6.10 -12.09
C SER A 14 0.97 5.30 -11.51
N ARG A 15 1.60 4.43 -12.31
CA ARG A 15 2.80 3.68 -11.90
C ARG A 15 3.94 4.61 -11.42
N PRO A 16 4.34 5.66 -12.17
CA PRO A 16 5.34 6.61 -11.67
C PRO A 16 4.96 7.23 -10.32
N ALA A 17 3.70 7.60 -10.12
CA ALA A 17 3.24 8.17 -8.85
C ALA A 17 3.28 7.15 -7.70
N GLY A 18 3.01 5.88 -7.96
CA GLY A 18 3.15 4.81 -6.97
C GLY A 18 4.60 4.64 -6.53
N LYS A 19 5.54 4.69 -7.48
CA LYS A 19 6.98 4.64 -7.20
C LYS A 19 7.45 5.85 -6.39
N GLU A 20 7.00 7.05 -6.77
CA GLU A 20 7.30 8.28 -6.04
C GLU A 20 6.77 8.23 -4.60
N ALA A 21 5.52 7.79 -4.41
CA ALA A 21 4.92 7.61 -3.08
C ALA A 21 5.73 6.63 -2.22
N SER A 22 6.14 5.49 -2.78
CA SER A 22 6.96 4.48 -2.10
C SER A 22 8.31 5.04 -1.66
N LEU A 23 9.01 5.76 -2.55
CA LEU A 23 10.30 6.40 -2.25
C LEU A 23 10.16 7.51 -1.21
N ALA A 24 9.15 8.37 -1.34
CA ALA A 24 8.89 9.46 -0.41
C ALA A 24 8.53 8.95 0.99
N PHE A 25 7.89 7.78 1.10
CA PHE A 25 7.52 7.17 2.37
C PHE A 25 8.64 6.33 3.01
N ASN A 26 9.70 6.00 2.26
CA ASN A 26 10.81 5.18 2.74
C ASN A 26 11.47 5.68 4.05
N PRO A 27 11.69 6.99 4.28
CA PRO A 27 12.25 7.47 5.55
C PRO A 27 11.41 7.07 6.76
N THR A 28 10.08 7.17 6.67
CA THR A 28 9.14 6.76 7.73
C THR A 28 9.26 5.28 8.04
N LEU A 29 9.46 4.45 7.01
CA LEU A 29 9.62 3.00 7.18
C LEU A 29 10.87 2.62 7.97
N ARG A 30 11.92 3.46 7.98
CA ARG A 30 13.16 3.19 8.73
C ARG A 30 13.00 3.35 10.24
N GLU A 31 11.94 4.03 10.67
CA GLU A 31 11.62 4.23 12.09
C GLU A 31 10.74 3.11 12.65
N VAL A 32 10.27 2.18 11.81
CA VAL A 32 9.43 1.06 12.23
C VAL A 32 10.29 0.04 12.99
N ASN A 33 9.85 -0.29 14.21
CA ASN A 33 10.56 -1.25 15.04
C ASN A 33 10.51 -2.68 14.45
N GLU A 34 11.48 -3.52 14.81
CA GLU A 34 11.62 -4.90 14.29
C GLU A 34 10.36 -5.75 14.45
N ASN A 35 9.64 -5.58 15.54
CA ASN A 35 8.43 -6.35 15.87
C ASN A 35 7.12 -5.59 15.63
N GLU A 36 7.22 -4.36 15.12
CA GLU A 36 6.04 -3.54 14.89
C GLU A 36 5.26 -4.02 13.66
N LYS A 37 3.94 -4.17 13.80
CA LYS A 37 3.05 -4.49 12.68
C LYS A 37 2.74 -3.25 11.86
N ILE A 38 2.64 -3.43 10.55
CA ILE A 38 2.24 -2.38 9.62
C ILE A 38 0.85 -2.72 9.10
N GLU A 39 -0.08 -1.80 9.31
CA GLU A 39 -1.40 -1.85 8.73
C GLU A 39 -1.45 -0.92 7.52
N VAL A 40 -1.81 -1.44 6.35
CA VAL A 40 -2.11 -0.63 5.17
C VAL A 40 -3.63 -0.46 5.10
N ASP A 41 -4.07 0.78 5.25
CA ASP A 41 -5.47 1.15 5.32
C ASP A 41 -5.90 1.80 4.00
N PHE A 42 -6.90 1.18 3.36
CA PHE A 42 -7.48 1.62 2.09
C PHE A 42 -8.73 2.52 2.27
N THR A 43 -9.09 2.92 3.49
CA THR A 43 -10.19 3.87 3.73
C THR A 43 -9.98 5.15 2.93
N GLY A 44 -11.00 5.55 2.16
CA GLY A 44 -10.98 6.75 1.32
C GLY A 44 -10.27 6.57 -0.02
N VAL A 45 -9.76 5.39 -0.35
CA VAL A 45 -9.34 5.07 -1.72
C VAL A 45 -10.59 4.73 -2.54
N GLU A 46 -10.80 5.49 -3.61
CA GLU A 46 -11.93 5.32 -4.53
C GLU A 46 -11.52 4.45 -5.72
N VAL A 47 -10.33 4.68 -6.27
CA VAL A 47 -9.77 3.93 -7.40
C VAL A 47 -8.33 3.54 -7.09
N LEU A 48 -8.00 2.28 -7.35
CA LEU A 48 -6.65 1.72 -7.26
C LEU A 48 -6.39 0.91 -8.52
N THR A 49 -5.24 1.09 -9.16
CA THR A 49 -4.76 0.19 -10.23
C THR A 49 -3.72 -0.80 -9.68
N PRO A 50 -3.61 -2.00 -10.27
CA PRO A 50 -2.54 -2.94 -9.93
C PRO A 50 -1.15 -2.32 -10.10
N SER A 51 -0.96 -1.49 -11.13
CA SER A 51 0.35 -0.90 -11.43
C SER A 51 0.80 0.15 -10.41
N TRP A 52 -0.13 0.90 -9.79
CA TRP A 52 0.22 1.78 -8.67
C TRP A 52 0.47 0.95 -7.41
N ALA A 53 -0.41 -0.01 -7.12
CA ALA A 53 -0.34 -0.85 -5.93
C ALA A 53 0.96 -1.68 -5.87
N ASP A 54 1.41 -2.22 -7.00
CA ASP A 54 2.66 -2.98 -7.10
C ASP A 54 3.88 -2.15 -6.67
N GLU A 55 4.01 -0.92 -7.16
CA GLU A 55 5.14 -0.03 -6.82
C GLU A 55 5.19 0.35 -5.34
N PHE A 56 4.04 0.38 -4.65
CA PHE A 56 3.98 0.73 -3.24
C PHE A 56 4.04 -0.50 -2.33
N LEU A 57 3.22 -1.52 -2.61
CA LEU A 57 3.05 -2.68 -1.74
C LEU A 57 4.16 -3.70 -1.90
N THR A 58 4.63 -3.99 -3.12
CA THR A 58 5.68 -5.01 -3.33
C THR A 58 6.97 -4.69 -2.55
N PRO A 59 7.56 -3.49 -2.61
CA PRO A 59 8.73 -3.18 -1.79
C PRO A 59 8.42 -3.16 -0.29
N LEU A 60 7.20 -2.77 0.10
CA LEU A 60 6.75 -2.80 1.49
C LEU A 60 6.70 -4.24 2.04
N TYR A 61 6.09 -5.17 1.30
CA TYR A 61 6.06 -6.59 1.65
C TYR A 61 7.46 -7.22 1.67
N ASN A 62 8.32 -6.87 0.69
CA ASN A 62 9.70 -7.35 0.68
C ASN A 62 10.49 -6.90 1.92
N SER A 63 10.21 -5.70 2.45
CA SER A 63 10.92 -5.14 3.60
C SER A 63 10.38 -5.61 4.95
N PHE A 64 9.08 -5.93 5.03
CA PHE A 64 8.36 -6.20 6.28
C PHE A 64 7.60 -7.52 6.27
N ASN A 65 8.07 -8.49 5.48
CA ASN A 65 7.40 -9.77 5.24
C ASN A 65 6.77 -10.39 6.50
N GLY A 66 5.50 -10.82 6.40
CA GLY A 66 4.74 -11.39 7.51
C GLY A 66 4.24 -10.40 8.58
N ARG A 67 4.60 -9.11 8.49
CA ARG A 67 4.13 -8.04 9.41
C ARG A 67 3.17 -7.04 8.77
N ILE A 68 2.85 -7.23 7.48
CA ILE A 68 1.87 -6.40 6.78
C ILE A 68 0.45 -6.97 6.95
N LYS A 69 -0.49 -6.11 7.29
CA LYS A 69 -1.92 -6.40 7.32
C LYS A 69 -2.65 -5.40 6.42
N LEU A 70 -3.44 -5.89 5.48
CA LEU A 70 -4.31 -5.06 4.64
C LEU A 70 -5.67 -4.89 5.33
N THR A 71 -6.18 -3.66 5.38
CA THR A 71 -7.45 -3.33 6.05
C THR A 71 -8.31 -2.40 5.22
N ASN A 72 -9.62 -2.41 5.48
CA ASN A 72 -10.60 -1.62 4.73
C ASN A 72 -10.55 -1.86 3.20
N THR A 73 -10.26 -3.10 2.80
CA THR A 73 -10.15 -3.53 1.40
C THR A 73 -11.49 -3.70 0.70
N GLY A 74 -12.62 -3.27 1.28
CA GLY A 74 -13.97 -3.56 0.76
C GLY A 74 -14.34 -2.87 -0.57
N ASN A 75 -13.55 -1.90 -1.04
CA ASN A 75 -13.74 -1.28 -2.35
C ASN A 75 -13.39 -2.27 -3.47
N SER A 76 -14.29 -2.49 -4.44
CA SER A 76 -14.06 -3.42 -5.56
C SER A 76 -12.79 -3.13 -6.37
N SER A 77 -12.46 -1.85 -6.62
CA SER A 77 -11.22 -1.47 -7.30
C SER A 77 -9.97 -1.89 -6.50
N VAL A 78 -10.06 -1.83 -5.17
CA VAL A 78 -8.99 -2.28 -4.27
C VAL A 78 -8.90 -3.81 -4.29
N ILE A 79 -10.01 -4.52 -4.10
CA ILE A 79 -10.05 -5.99 -4.10
C ILE A 79 -9.43 -6.56 -5.38
N GLU A 80 -9.92 -6.13 -6.54
CA GLU A 80 -9.49 -6.70 -7.81
C GLU A 80 -8.02 -6.38 -8.11
N SER A 81 -7.54 -5.19 -7.73
CA SER A 81 -6.12 -4.85 -7.86
C SER A 81 -5.23 -5.72 -6.98
N LEU A 82 -5.64 -5.98 -5.74
CA LEU A 82 -4.90 -6.83 -4.81
C LEU A 82 -4.89 -8.31 -5.27
N LYS A 83 -6.00 -8.82 -5.80
CA LYS A 83 -6.08 -10.16 -6.38
C LYS A 83 -5.15 -10.33 -7.58
N ILE A 84 -5.11 -9.35 -8.49
CA ILE A 84 -4.20 -9.37 -9.65
C ILE A 84 -2.73 -9.50 -9.21
N LEU A 85 -2.38 -8.92 -8.07
CA LEU A 85 -1.04 -8.97 -7.48
C LEU A 85 -0.84 -10.13 -6.50
N ASN A 86 -1.86 -10.96 -6.27
CA ASN A 86 -1.87 -12.08 -5.31
C ASN A 86 -1.64 -11.65 -3.84
N PHE A 87 -2.13 -10.47 -3.45
CA PHE A 87 -2.14 -10.02 -2.05
C PHE A 87 -3.41 -10.45 -1.28
N LEU A 88 -4.45 -10.89 -1.99
CA LEU A 88 -5.70 -11.46 -1.49
C LEU A 88 -6.01 -12.75 -2.27
#